data_AF-A0A6C0KB15-F1
#
_entry.id   AF-A0A6C0KB15-F1
#
_cell.length_a   1.000
_cell.length_b   1.000
_cell.length_c   1.000
_cell.angle_alpha   90.00
_cell.angle_beta   90.00
_cell.angle_gamma   90.00
#
_symmetry.space_group_name_H-M   'P 1'
#
loop_
_entity.id
_entity.type
_entity.pdbx_description
1 polymer ?
#
loop_
_entity_poly.entity_id
_entity_poly.type
_entity_poly.pdbx_seq_one_letter_code
_entity_poly.pdbx_strand_id
1 'polypeptide(L)'
;MPVIYPYTYSPTGEGPWWGIRCGKMLYSRIVHQMQETRCFVYLLNEQNNTLAVAVEGPHNDSEDIIFGPEWVLERLGLQEGSDISLNIVGHVLPKGISIKLKPIDSTTVEGPMFIEGLTEALNQLGVLQKGLISAIVDPSVPELHQFYIEEMEPNTICLADGELRVELMPAVNYSQNRPDTPVPPESELLEPAPQSLFDWSTPMVPTSDFPTVPASFGGRGNLLGRSRLV
;
A
#
# COMPACT_ATOMS: atom_id res chain seq x y z
N MET A 1 15.78 13.56 3.54
CA MET A 1 15.26 12.19 3.67
C MET A 1 14.84 11.77 2.28
N PRO A 2 14.97 10.49 1.91
CA PRO A 2 14.51 10.06 0.60
C PRO A 2 12.98 10.12 0.53
N VAL A 3 12.46 10.41 -0.66
CA VAL A 3 11.03 10.39 -0.97
C VAL A 3 10.67 9.12 -1.73
N ILE A 4 9.50 8.54 -1.44
CA ILE A 4 9.05 7.32 -2.11
C ILE A 4 8.01 7.61 -3.21
N TYR A 5 8.17 6.93 -4.35
CA TYR A 5 7.20 6.94 -5.45
C TYR A 5 6.85 5.51 -5.87
N PRO A 6 5.63 5.28 -6.40
CA PRO A 6 5.30 3.99 -6.98
C PRO A 6 6.11 3.73 -8.25
N TYR A 7 6.30 2.44 -8.60
CA TYR A 7 7.04 2.03 -9.80
C TYR A 7 6.46 2.57 -11.11
N THR A 8 5.20 3.00 -11.13
CA THR A 8 4.56 3.68 -12.26
C THR A 8 5.32 4.94 -12.70
N TYR A 9 6.11 5.56 -11.81
CA TYR A 9 6.95 6.72 -12.09
C TYR A 9 8.40 6.36 -12.48
N SER A 10 8.76 5.08 -12.48
CA SER A 10 10.10 4.65 -12.87
C SER A 10 10.27 4.74 -14.40
N PRO A 11 11.26 5.49 -14.90
CA PRO A 11 11.52 5.60 -16.34
C PRO A 11 12.02 4.27 -16.95
N THR A 12 12.46 3.33 -16.11
CA THR A 12 12.90 2.01 -16.53
C THR A 12 11.77 1.00 -16.65
N GLY A 13 10.53 1.38 -16.31
CA GLY A 13 9.28 0.63 -16.55
C GLY A 13 9.43 -0.88 -16.40
N GLU A 14 9.02 -1.41 -15.25
CA GLU A 14 9.18 -2.80 -14.78
C GLU A 14 10.39 -2.98 -13.85
N GLY A 15 10.15 -2.75 -12.56
CA GLY A 15 10.92 -3.36 -11.48
C GLY A 15 10.22 -4.66 -11.04
N PRO A 16 10.93 -5.58 -10.37
CA PRO A 16 10.25 -6.70 -9.77
C PRO A 16 9.17 -6.22 -8.77
N TRP A 17 8.08 -6.96 -8.69
CA TRP A 17 6.83 -6.52 -8.06
C TRP A 17 6.88 -6.47 -6.51
N TRP A 18 8.03 -6.83 -5.93
CA TRP A 18 8.11 -7.35 -4.57
C TRP A 18 9.01 -6.54 -3.64
N GLY A 19 10.00 -5.82 -4.17
CA GLY A 19 10.92 -5.02 -3.37
C GLY A 19 11.00 -3.57 -3.85
N ILE A 20 11.91 -2.81 -3.26
CA ILE A 20 12.17 -1.42 -3.64
C ILE A 20 13.46 -1.28 -4.44
N ARG A 21 13.56 -0.18 -5.20
CA ARG A 21 14.78 0.30 -5.84
C ARG A 21 15.15 1.67 -5.29
N CYS A 22 16.45 1.93 -5.20
CA CYS A 22 16.96 3.20 -4.66
C CYS A 22 18.13 3.75 -5.49
N GLY A 23 18.60 4.94 -5.16
CA GLY A 23 19.79 5.54 -5.77
C GLY A 23 21.04 4.65 -5.68
N LYS A 24 21.97 4.81 -6.62
CA LYS A 24 23.19 3.98 -6.72
C LYS A 24 24.07 4.08 -5.48
N MET A 25 24.19 5.28 -4.92
CA MET A 25 25.03 5.50 -3.74
C MET A 25 24.41 4.86 -2.50
N LEU A 26 23.09 4.94 -2.36
CA LEU A 26 22.37 4.29 -1.27
C LEU A 26 22.46 2.77 -1.40
N TYR A 27 22.19 2.22 -2.59
CA TYR A 27 22.30 0.79 -2.85
C TYR A 27 23.70 0.26 -2.54
N SER A 28 24.74 0.95 -3.01
CA SER A 28 26.14 0.55 -2.78
C SER A 28 26.48 0.53 -1.28
N ARG A 29 25.96 1.48 -0.51
CA ARG A 29 26.12 1.52 0.95
C ARG A 29 25.46 0.32 1.63
N ILE A 30 24.22 0.00 1.23
CA ILE A 30 23.45 -1.12 1.79
C ILE A 30 24.17 -2.44 1.52
N VAL A 31 24.55 -2.69 0.26
CA VAL A 31 25.25 -3.92 -0.15
C VAL A 31 26.59 -4.07 0.59
N HIS A 32 27.37 -2.99 0.69
CA HIS A 32 28.65 -3.02 1.39
C HIS A 32 28.50 -3.33 2.88
N GLN A 33 27.44 -2.83 3.51
CA GLN A 33 27.19 -3.05 4.93
C GLN A 33 26.66 -4.46 5.23
N MET A 34 25.81 -5.02 4.37
CA MET A 34 25.20 -6.33 4.60
C MET A 34 26.11 -7.50 4.21
N GLN A 35 26.93 -7.35 3.16
CA GLN A 35 27.76 -8.45 2.60
C GLN A 35 26.95 -9.70 2.20
N GLU A 36 25.64 -9.55 1.98
CA GLU A 36 24.71 -10.62 1.62
C GLU A 36 24.25 -10.51 0.16
N THR A 37 23.72 -11.61 -0.37
CA THR A 37 23.19 -11.69 -1.75
C THR A 37 21.86 -10.96 -1.93
N ARG A 38 21.04 -10.90 -0.88
CA ARG A 38 19.80 -10.11 -0.83
C ARG A 38 19.92 -9.10 0.31
N CYS A 39 19.53 -7.86 0.03
CA CYS A 39 19.59 -6.78 1.00
C CYS A 39 18.19 -6.45 1.50
N PHE A 40 18.03 -6.24 2.80
CA PHE A 40 16.75 -5.91 3.43
C PHE A 40 16.84 -4.61 4.22
N VAL A 41 15.79 -3.81 4.18
CA VAL A 41 15.70 -2.54 4.90
C VAL A 41 14.37 -2.42 5.60
N TYR A 42 14.36 -1.71 6.73
CA TYR A 42 13.16 -1.16 7.32
C TYR A 42 12.86 0.19 6.69
N LEU A 43 11.67 0.32 6.13
CA LEU A 43 11.06 1.59 5.77
C LEU A 43 10.23 2.10 6.94
N LEU A 44 10.37 3.37 7.28
CA LEU A 44 9.63 4.02 8.35
C LEU A 44 8.95 5.29 7.82
N ASN A 45 7.67 5.44 8.14
CA ASN A 45 6.95 6.69 7.90
C ASN A 45 7.09 7.66 9.10
N GLU A 46 6.53 8.86 8.99
CA GLU A 46 6.53 9.88 10.05
C GLU A 46 5.78 9.44 11.33
N GLN A 47 4.87 8.48 11.21
CA GLN A 47 4.08 7.92 12.31
C GLN A 47 4.79 6.73 12.99
N ASN A 48 6.04 6.43 12.62
CA ASN A 48 6.81 5.27 13.06
C ASN A 48 6.20 3.91 12.67
N ASN A 49 5.35 3.85 11.65
CA ASN A 49 4.98 2.57 11.02
C ASN A 49 6.20 2.01 10.31
N THR A 50 6.51 0.74 10.57
CA THR A 50 7.69 0.08 10.03
C THR A 50 7.33 -1.08 9.11
N LEU A 51 8.02 -1.18 7.97
CA LEU A 51 7.89 -2.29 7.04
C LEU A 51 9.27 -2.76 6.59
N ALA A 52 9.55 -4.05 6.75
CA ALA A 52 10.71 -4.69 6.17
C ALA A 52 10.46 -5.03 4.70
N VAL A 53 11.41 -4.66 3.84
CA VAL A 53 11.30 -4.88 2.39
C VAL A 53 12.68 -5.19 1.79
N ALA A 54 12.68 -5.99 0.72
CA ALA A 54 13.88 -6.27 -0.05
C ALA A 54 14.30 -5.06 -0.89
N VAL A 55 15.61 -4.86 -1.03
CA VAL A 55 16.20 -3.89 -1.96
C VAL A 55 16.71 -4.64 -3.18
N GLU A 56 16.03 -4.46 -4.30
CA GLU A 56 16.23 -5.29 -5.49
C GLU A 56 17.34 -4.77 -6.40
N GLY A 57 17.59 -3.47 -6.36
CA GLY A 57 18.64 -2.90 -7.17
C GLY A 57 18.68 -1.38 -7.16
N PRO A 58 19.71 -0.81 -7.79
CA PRO A 58 19.79 0.62 -7.99
C PRO A 58 18.92 1.08 -9.16
N HIS A 59 18.56 2.36 -9.19
CA HIS A 59 18.08 3.09 -10.37
C HIS A 59 19.02 4.23 -10.76
N ASN A 60 18.74 4.91 -11.87
CA ASN A 60 19.58 5.98 -12.41
C ASN A 60 19.06 7.40 -12.07
N ASP A 61 17.88 7.52 -11.47
CA ASP A 61 17.30 8.79 -11.03
C ASP A 61 18.01 9.41 -9.82
N SER A 62 17.42 10.48 -9.27
CA SER A 62 17.97 11.18 -8.09
C SER A 62 18.24 10.23 -6.93
N GLU A 63 19.36 10.44 -6.22
CA GLU A 63 19.78 9.60 -5.09
C GLU A 63 18.79 9.64 -3.91
N ASP A 64 17.98 10.69 -3.82
CA ASP A 64 16.96 10.89 -2.79
C ASP A 64 15.60 10.29 -3.17
N ILE A 65 15.49 9.58 -4.31
CA ILE A 65 14.25 8.91 -4.71
C ILE A 65 14.35 7.43 -4.38
N ILE A 66 13.24 6.88 -3.89
CA ILE A 66 13.03 5.44 -3.75
C ILE A 66 11.79 5.08 -4.58
N PHE A 67 11.90 4.04 -5.39
CA PHE A 67 10.76 3.47 -6.09
C PHE A 67 10.34 2.17 -5.42
N GLY A 68 9.04 1.99 -5.21
CA GLY A 68 8.49 0.78 -4.64
C GLY A 68 7.15 0.40 -5.26
N PRO A 69 6.66 -0.82 -4.98
CA PRO A 69 5.34 -1.24 -5.41
C PRO A 69 4.26 -0.52 -4.58
N GLU A 70 3.08 -0.35 -5.17
CA GLU A 70 1.98 0.41 -4.56
C GLU A 70 1.58 -0.12 -3.18
N TRP A 71 1.61 -1.45 -3.00
CA TRP A 71 1.30 -2.07 -1.71
C TRP A 71 2.23 -1.64 -0.57
N VAL A 72 3.49 -1.26 -0.85
CA VAL A 72 4.42 -0.74 0.17
C VAL A 72 3.92 0.60 0.70
N LEU A 73 3.43 1.46 -0.19
CA LEU A 73 2.89 2.77 0.17
C LEU A 73 1.59 2.59 0.96
N GLU A 74 0.67 1.75 0.48
CA GLU A 74 -0.58 1.43 1.17
C GLU A 74 -0.32 0.90 2.59
N ARG A 75 0.61 -0.05 2.73
CA ARG A 75 0.95 -0.70 4.00
C ARG A 75 1.51 0.26 5.04
N LEU A 76 2.23 1.29 4.58
CA LEU A 76 2.81 2.34 5.41
C LEU A 76 1.91 3.57 5.54
N GLY A 77 0.77 3.63 4.83
CA GLY A 77 -0.12 4.79 4.78
C GLY A 77 0.55 6.01 4.15
N LEU A 78 1.40 5.81 3.14
CA LEU A 78 2.16 6.85 2.46
C LEU A 78 1.45 7.30 1.19
N GLN A 79 1.60 8.58 0.87
CA GLN A 79 1.24 9.14 -0.43
C GLN A 79 2.47 9.24 -1.33
N GLU A 80 2.24 9.40 -2.63
CA GLU A 80 3.31 9.62 -3.60
C GLU A 80 4.14 10.86 -3.23
N GLY A 81 5.47 10.71 -3.20
CA GLY A 81 6.39 11.77 -2.80
C GLY A 81 6.51 11.99 -1.29
N SER A 82 5.96 11.09 -0.46
CA SER A 82 6.14 11.17 1.00
C SER A 82 7.59 10.92 1.41
N ASP A 83 8.05 11.65 2.42
CA ASP A 83 9.34 11.39 3.06
C ASP A 83 9.32 10.05 3.83
N ILE A 84 10.40 9.28 3.68
CA ILE A 84 10.61 8.03 4.39
C ILE A 84 12.00 7.96 5.01
N SER A 85 12.10 7.23 6.11
CA SER A 85 13.40 6.82 6.67
C SER A 85 13.70 5.39 6.28
N LEU A 86 14.95 5.13 5.90
CA LEU A 86 15.44 3.81 5.54
C LEU A 86 16.53 3.38 6.53
N ASN A 87 16.31 2.26 7.19
CA ASN A 87 17.25 1.65 8.14
C ASN A 87 17.64 0.25 7.68
N ILE A 88 18.94 -0.02 7.58
CA ILE A 88 19.45 -1.33 7.17
C ILE A 88 19.13 -2.36 8.25
N VAL A 89 18.63 -3.54 7.86
CA VAL A 89 18.40 -4.66 8.77
C VAL A 89 19.75 -5.25 9.20
N GLY A 90 20.38 -4.68 10.22
CA GLY A 90 21.76 -5.04 10.62
C GLY A 90 21.91 -6.38 11.34
N HIS A 91 20.84 -7.16 11.49
CA HIS A 91 20.87 -8.47 12.15
C HIS A 91 20.42 -9.55 11.19
N VAL A 92 20.95 -10.76 11.37
CA VAL A 92 20.54 -11.94 10.59
C VAL A 92 19.08 -12.25 10.92
N LEU A 93 18.23 -12.19 9.90
CA LEU A 93 16.83 -12.57 10.03
C LEU A 93 16.72 -14.11 10.09
N PRO A 94 15.90 -14.66 11.02
CA PRO A 94 15.69 -16.09 11.05
C PRO A 94 14.91 -16.55 9.82
N LYS A 95 15.11 -17.80 9.40
CA LYS A 95 14.27 -18.42 8.37
C LYS A 95 12.86 -18.64 8.90
N GLY A 96 11.85 -18.32 8.09
CA GLY A 96 10.45 -18.59 8.42
C GLY A 96 10.15 -20.08 8.36
N ILE A 97 9.42 -20.58 9.37
CA ILE A 97 9.05 -21.99 9.47
C ILE A 97 7.58 -22.17 9.06
N SER A 98 6.71 -21.36 9.64
CA SER A 98 5.27 -21.43 9.42
C SER A 98 4.64 -20.04 9.46
N ILE A 99 3.61 -19.84 8.65
CA ILE A 99 2.73 -18.68 8.72
C ILE A 99 1.27 -19.09 8.59
N LYS A 100 0.41 -18.37 9.30
CA LYS A 100 -1.05 -18.44 9.11
C LYS A 100 -1.55 -17.17 8.45
N LEU A 101 -2.13 -17.34 7.28
CA LEU A 101 -2.63 -16.26 6.46
C LEU A 101 -4.15 -16.24 6.49
N LYS A 102 -4.67 -15.04 6.67
CA LYS A 102 -6.10 -14.78 6.61
C LYS A 102 -6.39 -13.89 5.40
N PRO A 103 -7.09 -14.40 4.38
CA PRO A 103 -7.46 -13.56 3.24
C PRO A 103 -8.45 -12.48 3.67
N ILE A 104 -8.28 -11.28 3.13
CA ILE A 104 -9.17 -10.15 3.38
C ILE A 104 -10.39 -10.23 2.47
N ASP A 105 -10.16 -10.56 1.20
CA ASP A 105 -11.21 -10.73 0.21
C ASP A 105 -11.53 -12.21 -0.01
N SER A 106 -12.82 -12.55 0.06
CA SER A 106 -13.33 -13.91 -0.05
C SER A 106 -13.43 -14.42 -1.48
N THR A 107 -13.12 -13.60 -2.49
CA THR A 107 -13.52 -13.84 -3.88
C THR A 107 -12.60 -14.76 -4.67
N THR A 108 -11.42 -15.14 -4.16
CA THR A 108 -10.40 -15.76 -5.02
C THR A 108 -9.53 -16.84 -4.38
N VAL A 109 -9.84 -17.29 -3.16
CA VAL A 109 -8.90 -18.11 -2.35
C VAL A 109 -9.38 -19.55 -2.24
N GLU A 110 -9.45 -20.27 -3.35
CA GLU A 110 -9.79 -21.71 -3.35
C GLU A 110 -8.90 -22.51 -4.30
N GLY A 111 -8.28 -23.57 -3.77
CA GLY A 111 -7.61 -24.60 -4.56
C GLY A 111 -6.10 -24.77 -4.29
N PRO A 112 -5.53 -25.96 -4.54
CA PRO A 112 -4.13 -26.27 -4.24
C PRO A 112 -3.14 -25.43 -5.07
N MET A 113 -3.48 -25.12 -6.32
CA MET A 113 -2.65 -24.26 -7.20
C MET A 113 -2.47 -22.85 -6.64
N PHE A 114 -3.50 -22.31 -5.97
CA PHE A 114 -3.43 -21.00 -5.34
C PHE A 114 -2.41 -21.00 -4.19
N ILE A 115 -2.37 -22.07 -3.39
CA ILE A 115 -1.44 -22.19 -2.25
C ILE A 115 0.00 -22.28 -2.74
N GLU A 116 0.24 -23.05 -3.81
CA GLU A 116 1.56 -23.15 -4.43
C GLU A 116 2.02 -21.79 -4.99
N GLY A 117 1.14 -21.10 -5.74
CA GLY A 117 1.42 -19.76 -6.26
C GLY A 117 1.65 -18.74 -5.15
N LEU A 118 0.89 -18.83 -4.05
CA LEU A 118 1.04 -17.95 -2.90
C LEU A 118 2.36 -18.19 -2.20
N THR A 119 2.73 -19.45 -1.98
CA THR A 119 4.02 -19.81 -1.37
C THR A 119 5.18 -19.29 -2.21
N GLU A 120 5.10 -19.43 -3.53
CA GLU A 120 6.10 -18.90 -4.47
C GLU A 120 6.17 -17.37 -4.43
N ALA A 121 5.03 -16.68 -4.47
CA ALA A 121 4.95 -15.23 -4.34
C ALA A 121 5.58 -14.72 -3.03
N LEU A 122 5.34 -15.42 -1.92
CA LEU A 122 5.92 -15.08 -0.63
C LEU A 122 7.44 -15.31 -0.58
N ASN A 123 7.94 -16.36 -1.24
CA ASN A 123 9.38 -16.58 -1.39
C ASN A 123 10.06 -15.48 -2.24
N GLN A 124 9.34 -14.94 -3.22
CA GLN A 124 9.84 -13.85 -4.06
C GLN A 124 10.01 -12.55 -3.27
N LEU A 125 9.11 -12.23 -2.33
CA LEU A 125 9.27 -11.12 -1.37
C LEU A 125 10.58 -11.21 -0.57
N GLY A 126 11.02 -12.43 -0.24
CA GLY A 126 12.26 -12.73 0.46
C GLY A 126 12.27 -12.39 1.95
N VAL A 127 11.51 -11.37 2.37
CA VAL A 127 11.26 -11.03 3.77
C VAL A 127 9.76 -10.93 4.02
N LEU A 128 9.33 -11.47 5.16
CA LEU A 128 7.94 -11.43 5.59
C LEU A 128 7.88 -10.78 6.97
N GLN A 129 6.87 -9.95 7.19
CA GLN A 129 6.60 -9.29 8.46
C GLN A 129 5.13 -9.47 8.82
N LYS A 130 4.85 -9.73 10.10
CA LYS A 130 3.49 -9.87 10.62
C LYS A 130 2.62 -8.64 10.28
N GLY A 131 1.37 -8.89 9.90
CA GLY A 131 0.38 -7.88 9.54
C GLY A 131 -0.10 -8.01 8.10
N LEU A 132 -0.55 -6.89 7.51
CA LEU A 132 -1.05 -6.84 6.14
C LEU A 132 0.09 -7.08 5.14
N ILE A 133 -0.20 -7.91 4.14
CA ILE A 133 0.66 -8.25 3.01
C ILE A 133 -0.20 -8.30 1.74
N SER A 134 0.37 -7.86 0.63
CA SER A 134 -0.26 -7.94 -0.68
C SER A 134 0.62 -8.74 -1.61
N ALA A 135 0.03 -9.67 -2.36
CA ALA A 135 0.76 -10.51 -3.29
C ALA A 135 -0.04 -10.87 -4.54
N ILE A 136 0.66 -10.86 -5.68
CA ILE A 136 0.18 -11.45 -6.93
C ILE A 136 0.45 -12.95 -6.86
N VAL A 137 -0.62 -13.74 -6.79
CA VAL A 137 -0.53 -15.20 -6.61
C VAL A 137 -0.44 -15.95 -7.94
N ASP A 138 -1.09 -15.44 -8.98
CA ASP A 138 -1.04 -15.99 -10.34
C ASP A 138 -0.36 -14.98 -11.28
N PRO A 139 0.82 -15.28 -11.86
CA PRO A 139 1.45 -14.38 -12.82
C PRO A 139 0.65 -14.21 -14.12
N SER A 140 -0.29 -15.11 -14.42
CA SER A 140 -1.17 -15.04 -15.59
C SER A 140 -2.32 -14.06 -15.40
N VAL A 141 -2.69 -13.79 -14.14
CA VAL A 141 -3.74 -12.84 -13.74
C VAL A 141 -3.14 -11.92 -12.68
N PRO A 142 -2.62 -10.74 -13.05
CA PRO A 142 -1.93 -9.82 -12.13
C PRO A 142 -2.92 -9.11 -11.20
N GLU A 143 -3.77 -9.86 -10.52
CA GLU A 143 -4.66 -9.42 -9.46
C GLU A 143 -3.88 -9.44 -8.14
N LEU A 144 -3.93 -8.31 -7.44
CA LEU A 144 -3.26 -8.17 -6.15
C LEU A 144 -4.19 -8.72 -5.06
N HIS A 145 -3.81 -9.81 -4.43
CA HIS A 145 -4.55 -10.38 -3.31
C HIS A 145 -4.00 -9.84 -1.98
N GLN A 146 -4.90 -9.44 -1.08
CA GLN A 146 -4.52 -8.96 0.25
C GLN A 146 -4.76 -10.03 1.31
N PHE A 147 -3.75 -10.24 2.15
CA PHE A 147 -3.80 -11.16 3.28
C PHE A 147 -3.31 -10.49 4.55
N TYR A 148 -3.76 -11.01 5.67
CA TYR A 148 -3.27 -10.67 6.99
C TYR A 148 -2.50 -11.86 7.56
N ILE A 149 -1.22 -11.68 7.86
CA ILE A 149 -0.39 -12.66 8.58
C ILE A 149 -0.79 -12.58 10.06
N GLU A 150 -1.58 -13.56 10.51
CA GLU A 150 -2.08 -13.64 11.88
C GLU A 150 -1.05 -14.26 12.83
N GLU A 151 -0.41 -15.33 12.39
CA GLU A 151 0.65 -16.04 13.12
C GLU A 151 1.87 -16.28 12.23
N MET A 152 3.05 -16.23 12.83
CA MET A 152 4.34 -16.42 12.16
C MET A 152 5.37 -16.99 13.15
N GLU A 153 6.12 -17.98 12.70
CA GLU A 153 7.22 -18.58 13.46
C GLU A 153 8.56 -18.46 12.70
N PRO A 154 9.67 -18.17 13.39
CA PRO A 154 9.83 -18.06 14.85
C PRO A 154 9.60 -16.65 15.44
N ASN A 155 9.58 -15.62 14.59
CA ASN A 155 9.52 -14.21 15.01
C ASN A 155 8.45 -13.45 14.20
N THR A 156 8.21 -12.19 14.54
CA THR A 156 7.31 -11.30 13.78
C THR A 156 7.87 -10.82 12.45
N ILE A 157 9.14 -11.15 12.17
CA ILE A 157 9.84 -10.90 10.92
C ILE A 157 10.77 -12.09 10.64
N CYS A 158 10.76 -12.59 9.41
CA CYS A 158 11.61 -13.70 8.99
C CYS A 158 11.89 -13.68 7.48
N LEU A 159 12.86 -14.49 7.05
CA LEU A 159 13.16 -14.74 5.64
C LEU A 159 12.21 -15.78 5.07
N ALA A 160 11.69 -15.52 3.87
CA ALA A 160 10.99 -16.52 3.06
C ALA A 160 12.01 -17.22 2.15
N ASP A 161 12.44 -18.42 2.55
CA ASP A 161 13.53 -19.17 1.92
C ASP A 161 13.09 -20.57 1.45
N GLY A 162 11.93 -20.66 0.79
CA GLY A 162 11.47 -21.89 0.13
C GLY A 162 10.92 -23.01 1.03
N GLU A 163 11.30 -23.04 2.31
CA GLU A 163 10.86 -24.04 3.30
C GLU A 163 9.63 -23.59 4.13
N LEU A 164 9.05 -22.44 3.78
CA LEU A 164 7.95 -21.82 4.53
C LEU A 164 6.65 -22.63 4.40
N ARG A 165 6.08 -23.04 5.53
CA ARG A 165 4.76 -23.69 5.56
C ARG A 165 3.66 -22.62 5.61
N VAL A 166 2.81 -22.62 4.59
CA VAL A 166 1.70 -21.66 4.49
C VAL A 166 0.39 -22.36 4.84
N GLU A 167 -0.28 -21.88 5.88
CA GLU A 167 -1.61 -22.32 6.27
C GLU A 167 -2.61 -21.17 6.01
N LEU A 168 -3.57 -21.41 5.12
CA LEU A 168 -4.65 -20.46 4.86
C LEU A 168 -5.80 -20.72 5.82
N MET A 169 -6.11 -19.70 6.61
CA MET A 169 -7.30 -19.66 7.44
C MET A 169 -8.52 -19.32 6.57
N PRO A 170 -9.71 -19.83 6.91
CA PRO A 170 -10.93 -19.45 6.21
C PRO A 170 -11.13 -17.93 6.28
N ALA A 171 -11.52 -17.34 5.15
CA ALA A 171 -11.86 -15.92 5.09
C ALA A 171 -12.89 -15.57 6.16
N VAL A 172 -12.75 -14.41 6.80
CA VAL A 172 -13.86 -13.88 7.60
C VAL A 172 -14.92 -13.46 6.61
N ASN A 173 -15.89 -14.35 6.40
CA ASN A 173 -17.19 -13.91 5.97
C ASN A 173 -17.66 -12.92 7.05
N TYR A 174 -17.52 -11.63 6.79
CA TYR A 174 -18.54 -10.68 7.20
C TYR A 174 -19.79 -11.05 6.41
N SER A 175 -20.35 -12.24 6.67
CA SER A 175 -21.76 -12.47 6.46
C SER A 175 -22.41 -11.31 7.16
N GLN A 176 -23.09 -10.47 6.39
CA GLN A 176 -24.02 -9.50 6.89
C GLN A 176 -25.12 -10.26 7.63
N ASN A 177 -24.79 -10.86 8.78
CA ASN A 177 -25.74 -11.16 9.83
C ASN A 177 -26.03 -9.81 10.48
N ARG A 178 -26.67 -8.93 9.69
CA ARG A 178 -27.60 -7.98 10.25
C ARG A 178 -28.57 -8.90 11.02
N PRO A 179 -28.66 -8.82 12.36
CA PRO A 179 -29.75 -9.51 13.03
C PRO A 179 -31.03 -9.09 12.31
N ASP A 180 -31.86 -10.07 11.91
CA ASP A 180 -33.14 -9.80 11.28
C ASP A 180 -33.81 -8.69 12.08
N THR A 181 -33.85 -7.49 11.50
CA THR A 181 -34.56 -6.40 12.13
C THR A 181 -36.00 -6.85 12.03
N PRO A 182 -36.72 -7.10 13.14
CA PRO A 182 -38.08 -7.59 13.06
C PRO A 182 -38.86 -6.59 12.20
N VAL A 183 -39.36 -7.06 11.07
CA VAL A 183 -40.24 -6.27 10.20
C VAL A 183 -41.43 -5.89 11.08
N PRO A 184 -41.70 -4.59 11.30
CA PRO A 184 -42.88 -4.18 12.05
C PRO A 184 -44.11 -4.76 11.35
N PRO A 185 -45.07 -5.36 12.07
CA PRO A 185 -46.32 -5.78 11.44
C PRO A 185 -46.98 -4.57 10.76
N GLU A 186 -47.47 -4.74 9.53
CA GLU A 186 -48.13 -3.69 8.71
C GLU A 186 -49.48 -3.19 9.28
N SER A 187 -49.68 -3.27 10.58
CA SER A 187 -50.95 -3.02 11.26
C SER A 187 -50.88 -1.75 12.11
N GLU A 188 -50.56 -0.61 11.51
CA GLU A 188 -50.86 0.73 12.06
C GLU A 188 -50.69 1.84 11.00
N LEU A 189 -51.18 1.58 9.78
CA LEU A 189 -51.62 2.65 8.90
C LEU A 189 -53.01 3.09 9.38
N LEU A 190 -53.08 4.12 10.23
CA LEU A 190 -54.15 5.13 10.34
C LEU A 190 -54.07 5.86 11.69
N GLU A 191 -53.19 6.85 11.79
CA GLU A 191 -53.52 8.05 12.57
C GLU A 191 -53.48 9.27 11.63
N PRO A 192 -54.58 10.00 11.46
CA PRO A 192 -54.56 11.27 10.74
C PRO A 192 -53.77 12.29 11.56
N ALA A 193 -52.72 12.85 10.95
CA ALA A 193 -51.95 13.93 11.54
C ALA A 193 -52.86 15.09 11.99
N PRO A 194 -52.78 15.58 13.24
CA PRO A 194 -53.43 16.81 13.61
C PRO A 194 -52.80 17.96 12.83
N GLN A 195 -53.59 18.59 11.97
CA GLN A 195 -53.30 19.90 11.41
C GLN A 195 -53.11 20.88 12.58
N SER A 196 -51.94 21.51 12.72
CA SER A 196 -51.85 22.98 12.74
C SER A 196 -50.45 23.51 13.04
N LEU A 197 -50.27 24.76 12.58
CA LEU A 197 -49.44 25.80 13.17
C LEU A 197 -47.92 25.70 12.97
N PHE A 198 -47.49 25.76 11.70
CA PHE A 198 -46.27 26.50 11.38
C PHE A 198 -46.63 27.75 10.59
N ASP A 199 -46.63 28.86 11.34
CA ASP A 199 -46.82 30.23 10.87
C ASP A 199 -45.54 30.67 10.15
N TRP A 200 -45.54 30.60 8.82
CA TRP A 200 -44.44 31.07 7.97
C TRP A 200 -44.51 32.59 7.85
N SER A 201 -44.11 33.28 8.92
CA SER A 201 -43.82 34.71 8.89
C SER A 201 -42.37 34.94 9.31
N THR A 202 -41.44 34.67 8.39
CA THR A 202 -40.08 35.24 8.46
C THR A 202 -39.71 35.90 7.13
N PRO A 203 -39.21 37.15 7.17
CA PRO A 203 -39.10 38.03 6.02
C PRO A 203 -37.90 37.69 5.12
N MET A 204 -38.10 37.88 3.81
CA MET A 204 -37.03 37.85 2.82
C MET A 204 -36.00 38.95 3.10
N VAL A 205 -34.73 38.59 3.21
CA VAL A 205 -33.60 39.52 3.12
C VAL A 205 -32.96 39.34 1.74
N PRO A 206 -32.89 40.39 0.90
CA PRO A 206 -32.13 40.37 -0.34
C PRO A 206 -30.68 40.86 -0.14
N THR A 207 -29.86 40.63 -1.16
CA THR A 207 -28.47 41.11 -1.39
C THR A 207 -27.38 40.20 -0.77
N SER A 208 -26.28 39.88 -1.46
CA SER A 208 -25.44 40.74 -2.29
C SER A 208 -24.68 39.95 -3.34
N ASP A 209 -24.56 40.56 -4.53
CA ASP A 209 -23.64 40.23 -5.60
C ASP A 209 -22.19 40.12 -5.08
N PHE A 210 -21.48 39.06 -5.48
CA PHE A 210 -20.03 38.99 -5.37
C PHE A 210 -19.41 39.29 -6.74
N PRO A 211 -18.48 40.27 -6.83
CA PRO A 211 -17.81 40.59 -8.07
C PRO A 211 -16.72 39.56 -8.42
N THR A 212 -16.70 39.27 -9.71
CA THR A 212 -15.66 38.61 -10.50
C THR A 212 -14.25 39.10 -10.19
N VAL A 213 -13.32 38.18 -9.97
CA VAL A 213 -11.88 38.45 -10.14
C VAL A 213 -11.35 37.53 -11.25
N PRO A 214 -10.88 38.08 -12.39
CA PRO A 214 -10.17 37.30 -13.39
C PRO A 214 -8.70 37.14 -12.98
N ALA A 215 -8.24 35.90 -12.80
CA ALA A 215 -6.82 35.60 -12.69
C ALA A 215 -6.16 35.78 -14.07
N SER A 216 -5.44 36.88 -14.25
CA SER A 216 -4.46 37.05 -15.33
C SER A 216 -3.16 36.37 -14.92
N PHE A 217 -2.80 35.26 -15.55
CA PHE A 217 -1.42 34.78 -15.59
C PHE A 217 -0.82 35.10 -16.97
N GLY A 218 -0.25 36.30 -17.07
CA GLY A 218 0.73 36.65 -18.07
C GLY A 218 2.12 36.36 -17.52
N GLY A 219 2.87 35.49 -18.20
CA GLY A 219 4.24 35.14 -17.83
C GLY A 219 5.02 34.55 -19.00
N ARG A 220 5.34 35.41 -19.98
CA ARG A 220 6.40 35.16 -20.97
C ARG A 220 7.77 35.27 -20.29
N GLY A 221 8.62 34.28 -20.51
CA GLY A 221 10.08 34.31 -20.31
C GLY A 221 10.67 33.10 -21.02
N ASN A 222 10.93 33.13 -22.33
CA ASN A 222 12.13 33.63 -23.01
C ASN A 222 13.48 33.10 -22.47
N LEU A 223 14.18 32.40 -23.39
CA LEU A 223 15.62 32.41 -23.64
C LEU A 223 16.56 31.73 -22.64
N LEU A 224 17.12 30.59 -23.06
CA LEU A 224 18.53 30.16 -22.98
C LEU A 224 18.65 28.97 -23.95
N GLY A 225 19.44 28.93 -25.02
CA GLY A 225 20.64 29.69 -25.35
C GLY A 225 21.89 29.04 -24.75
N ARG A 226 22.36 27.92 -25.31
CA ARG A 226 23.77 27.42 -25.25
C ARG A 226 23.90 26.18 -26.13
N SER A 227 24.51 26.27 -27.31
CA SER A 227 25.95 26.26 -27.60
C SER A 227 26.52 24.85 -27.76
N ARG A 228 26.93 24.57 -29.01
CA ARG A 228 27.84 23.50 -29.44
C ARG A 228 29.23 23.62 -28.79
N LEU A 229 30.02 22.56 -29.01
CA LEU A 229 31.44 22.27 -28.71
C LEU A 229 31.52 21.28 -27.53
N VAL A 230 31.98 20.04 -27.68
CA VAL A 230 33.07 19.48 -28.50
C VAL A 230 32.64 18.18 -29.15
#